data_AF-A0A0S9MU87-F1
#
_entry.id   AF-A0A0S9MU87-F1
#
_cell.length_a   1.000
_cell.length_b   1.000
_cell.length_c   1.000
_cell.angle_alpha   90.00
_cell.angle_beta   90.00
_cell.angle_gamma   90.00
#
_symmetry.space_group_name_H-M   'P 1'
#
loop_
_entity.id
_entity.type
_entity.pdbx_description
1 polymer ?
#
loop_
_entity_poly.entity_id
_entity_poly.type
_entity_poly.pdbx_seq_one_letter_code
_entity_poly.pdbx_strand_id
1 'polypeptide(L)' 'MAALLRAVLDAKRLATLQARAALRGYEVHAITGDRGEPMLVATRAAATHHLDSLDALERWLANLASEEDSNV' A
#
# COMPACT_ATOMS: atom_id res chain seq x y z
N MET A 1 -20.70 12.77 11.42
CA MET A 1 -19.44 13.54 11.28
C MET A 1 -18.19 12.66 11.34
N ALA A 2 -18.02 11.79 12.35
CA ALA A 2 -16.79 10.99 12.54
C ALA A 2 -16.43 10.04 11.36
N ALA A 3 -17.43 9.39 10.73
CA ALA A 3 -17.19 8.46 9.63
C ALA A 3 -16.60 9.14 8.36
N LEU A 4 -17.08 10.34 8.03
CA LEU A 4 -16.57 11.12 6.90
C LEU A 4 -15.11 11.53 7.12
N LEU A 5 -14.80 12.02 8.33
CA LEU A 5 -13.44 12.40 8.69
C LEU A 5 -12.49 11.19 8.58
N ARG A 6 -12.91 10.02 9.08
CA ARG A 6 -12.14 8.78 8.96
C ARG A 6 -11.88 8.41 7.50
N ALA A 7 -12.91 8.41 6.66
CA ALA A 7 -12.76 8.09 5.24
C ALA A 7 -11.78 9.05 4.52
N VAL A 8 -11.83 10.35 4.84
CA VAL A 8 -10.89 11.34 4.28
C VAL A 8 -9.46 11.09 4.76
N LEU A 9 -9.27 10.78 6.05
CA LEU A 9 -7.95 10.45 6.59
C LEU A 9 -7.39 9.16 5.97
N ASP A 10 -8.23 8.13 5.80
CA ASP A 10 -7.85 6.88 5.17
C ASP A 10 -7.47 7.09 3.69
N ALA A 11 -8.23 7.92 2.96
CA ALA A 11 -7.89 8.29 1.58
C ALA A 11 -6.55 9.04 1.48
N LYS A 12 -6.31 10.01 2.38
CA LYS A 12 -5.02 10.72 2.45
C LYS A 12 -3.86 9.77 2.77
N ARG A 13 -4.09 8.83 3.70
CA ARG A 13 -3.09 7.84 4.12
C ARG A 13 -2.75 6.90 2.96
N LEU A 14 -3.76 6.40 2.25
CA LEU A 14 -3.56 5.60 1.04
C LEU A 14 -2.75 6.36 -0.01
N ALA A 15 -3.11 7.60 -0.34
CA ALA A 15 -2.39 8.41 -1.33
C ALA A 15 -0.91 8.61 -0.95
N THR A 16 -0.64 8.82 0.34
CA THR A 16 0.73 8.93 0.86
C THR A 16 1.51 7.64 0.68
N LEU A 17 0.90 6.49 0.98
CA LEU A 17 1.55 5.19 0.82
C LEU A 17 1.77 4.83 -0.66
N GLN A 18 0.83 5.17 -1.55
CA GLN A 18 1.00 5.02 -2.99
C GLN A 18 2.19 5.84 -3.50
N ALA A 19 2.32 7.11 -3.06
CA ALA A 19 3.46 7.94 -3.43
C ALA A 19 4.79 7.33 -2.93
N ARG A 20 4.84 6.83 -1.69
CA ARG A 20 6.03 6.15 -1.13
C ARG A 20 6.37 4.87 -1.88
N ALA A 21 5.37 4.10 -2.30
CA ALA A 21 5.56 2.89 -3.11
C ALA A 21 6.09 3.24 -4.51
N ALA A 22 5.54 4.27 -5.14
CA ALA A 22 5.94 4.74 -6.46
C ALA A 22 7.40 5.19 -6.50
N LEU A 23 7.90 5.84 -5.45
CA LEU A 23 9.32 6.20 -5.30
C LEU A 23 10.25 4.96 -5.32
N ARG A 24 9.72 3.76 -5.05
CA ARG A 24 10.44 2.48 -5.09
C ARG A 24 10.12 1.64 -6.33
N GLY A 25 9.41 2.22 -7.30
CA GLY A 25 9.01 1.55 -8.53
C GLY A 25 7.85 0.56 -8.36
N TYR A 26 7.06 0.70 -7.30
CA TYR A 26 5.83 -0.09 -7.11
C TYR A 26 4.58 0.73 -7.45
N GLU A 27 3.65 0.10 -8.16
CA GLU A 27 2.29 0.61 -8.37
C GLU A 27 1.35 -0.04 -7.35
N VAL A 28 0.51 0.75 -6.67
CA VAL A 28 -0.39 0.26 -5.63
C VAL A 28 -1.84 0.60 -5.96
N HIS A 29 -2.69 -0.42 -6.00
CA HIS A 29 -4.12 -0.30 -6.31
C HIS A 29 -4.97 -0.79 -5.14
N ALA A 30 -6.01 -0.02 -4.80
CA ALA A 30 -7.09 -0.52 -3.96
C ALA A 30 -8.17 -1.12 -4.88
N ILE A 31 -8.42 -2.41 -4.73
CA ILE A 31 -9.37 -3.16 -5.56
C ILE A 31 -10.35 -3.95 -4.69
N THR A 32 -11.38 -4.47 -5.32
CA THR A 32 -12.29 -5.45 -4.72
C THR A 32 -11.88 -6.83 -5.23
N GLY A 33 -11.59 -7.75 -4.31
CA GLY A 33 -11.26 -9.13 -4.62
C GLY A 33 -12.46 -9.92 -5.12
N ASP A 34 -12.22 -11.16 -5.54
CA ASP A 34 -13.23 -12.01 -6.18
C ASP A 34 -14.41 -12.36 -5.26
N ARG A 35 -14.25 -12.24 -3.94
CA ARG A 35 -15.33 -12.48 -2.96
C ARG A 35 -15.93 -11.19 -2.42
N GLY A 36 -15.63 -10.04 -3.04
CA GLY A 36 -16.15 -8.74 -2.65
C GLY A 36 -15.37 -8.04 -1.53
N GLU A 37 -14.26 -8.62 -1.08
CA GLU A 37 -13.41 -8.06 -0.03
C GLU A 37 -12.53 -6.91 -0.55
N PRO A 38 -12.37 -5.81 0.19
CA PRO A 38 -11.40 -4.79 -0.18
C PRO A 38 -9.98 -5.31 0.02
N MET A 39 -9.11 -5.08 -0.96
CA MET A 39 -7.69 -5.45 -0.87
C MET A 39 -6.79 -4.41 -1.55
N LEU A 40 -5.52 -4.38 -1.13
CA LEU A 40 -4.48 -3.58 -1.72
C LEU A 40 -3.55 -4.51 -2.51
N VAL A 41 -3.26 -4.13 -3.75
CA VAL A 41 -2.36 -4.87 -4.63
C VAL A 41 -1.19 -3.97 -4.98
N ALA A 42 0.02 -4.36 -4.58
CA ALA A 42 1.25 -3.70 -4.95
C ALA A 42 1.95 -4.51 -6.05
N THR A 43 2.36 -3.86 -7.14
CA THR A 43 3.01 -4.51 -8.28
C THR A 43 4.32 -3.82 -8.65
N ARG A 44 5.32 -4.60 -9.07
CA ARG A 44 6.56 -4.10 -9.69
C ARG A 44 7.01 -5.11 -10.73
N ALA A 45 7.01 -4.70 -12.00
CA ALA A 45 7.20 -5.60 -13.13
C ALA A 45 6.23 -6.81 -13.07
N ALA A 46 6.75 -8.03 -12.92
CA ALA A 46 5.94 -9.26 -12.84
C ALA A 46 5.61 -9.70 -11.40
N ALA A 47 6.13 -8.99 -10.38
CA ALA A 47 5.88 -9.32 -8.98
C ALA A 47 4.62 -8.62 -8.47
N THR A 48 3.75 -9.39 -7.81
CA THR A 48 2.48 -8.91 -7.23
C THR A 48 2.40 -9.31 -5.76
N HIS A 49 2.07 -8.35 -4.90
CA HIS A 49 1.89 -8.54 -3.46
C HIS A 49 0.48 -8.10 -3.05
N HIS A 50 -0.22 -8.98 -2.33
CA HIS A 50 -1.54 -8.70 -1.78
C HIS A 50 -1.41 -8.27 -0.32
N LEU A 51 -2.11 -7.20 0.04
CA LEU A 51 -2.07 -6.57 1.35
C LEU A 51 -3.52 -6.33 1.80
N ASP A 52 -3.82 -6.68 3.04
CA ASP A 52 -5.18 -6.67 3.59
C ASP A 52 -5.59 -5.31 4.20
N SER A 53 -4.63 -4.41 4.39
CA SER A 53 -4.83 -3.18 5.15
C SER A 53 -3.78 -2.12 4.85
N LEU A 54 -4.10 -0.86 5.15
CA LEU A 54 -3.14 0.25 5.06
C LEU A 54 -1.94 0.05 6.02
N ASP A 55 -2.17 -0.57 7.18
CA ASP A 55 -1.11 -0.88 8.14
C ASP A 55 -0.16 -1.97 7.61
N ALA A 56 -0.68 -2.98 6.91
CA ALA A 56 0.14 -3.98 6.25
C ALA A 56 1.00 -3.37 5.13
N LEU A 57 0.40 -2.50 4.31
CA LEU A 57 1.14 -1.76 3.27
C LEU A 57 2.25 -0.89 3.85
N GLU A 58 1.98 -0.18 4.94
CA GLU A 58 2.97 0.66 5.60
C GLU A 58 4.14 -0.15 6.17
N ARG A 59 3.86 -1.26 6.88
CA ARG A 59 4.91 -2.15 7.41
C ARG A 59 5.73 -2.78 6.30
N TRP A 60 5.07 -3.24 5.24
CA TRP A 60 5.75 -3.82 4.08
C TRP A 60 6.69 -2.80 3.42
N LEU A 61 6.24 -1.56 3.20
CA LEU A 61 7.07 -0.47 2.67
C LEU A 61 8.22 -0.07 3.60
N ALA A 62 8.09 -0.26 4.91
CA ALA A 62 9.17 -0.01 5.87
C ALA A 62 10.24 -1.12 5.78
N ASN A 63 9.82 -2.37 5.64
CA ASN A 63 10.75 -3.50 5.53
C ASN A 63 11.57 -3.47 4.23
N LEU A 64 10.97 -3.08 3.11
CA LEU A 64 11.70 -2.92 1.84
C LEU A 64 12.87 -1.92 1.96
N ALA A 65 12.71 -0.86 2.76
CA ALA A 65 13.77 0.11 2.96
C ALA A 65 14.99 -0.50 3.67
N SER A 66 14.75 -1.34 4.68
CA SER A 66 15.80 -2.00 5.45
C SER A 66 16.59 -3.03 4.62
N GLU A 67 15.95 -3.65 3.63
CA GLU A 67 16.59 -4.62 2.73
C GLU A 67 17.47 -3.94 1.67
N GLU A 68 17.04 -2.78 1.14
CA GLU A 68 17.84 -2.01 0.17
C GLU A 68 19.12 -1.42 0.81
N ASP A 69 19.05 -0.99 2.07
CA ASP A 69 20.22 -0.46 2.80
C ASP A 69 21.27 -1.55 3.16
N SER A 70 20.89 -2.82 3.16
CA SER A 70 21.79 -3.95 3.48
C SER A 70 22.62 -4.43 2.29
N ASN A 71 22.35 -3.92 1.08
CA ASN A 71 23.00 -4.35 -0.17
C ASN A 71 23.97 -3.31 -0.72
N VAL A 72 24.43 -2.38 0.13
CA VAL A 72 25.41 -1.32 -0.14
C VAL A 72 26.71 -1.60 0.60
#